data_AF-A0A933RA14-F1
#
_entry.id   AF-A0A933RA14-F1
#
_cell.length_a   1.000
_cell.length_b   1.000
_cell.length_c   1.000
_cell.angle_alpha   90.00
_cell.angle_beta   90.00
_cell.angle_gamma   90.00
#
_symmetry.space_group_name_H-M   'P 1'
#
loop_
_entity.id
_entity.type
_entity.pdbx_description
1 polymer ?
#
loop_
_entity_poly.entity_id
_entity_poly.type
_entity_poly.pdbx_seq_one_letter_code
_entity_poly.pdbx_strand_id
1 'polypeptide(L)'
;DPAYSVEEEPSVRSERQRSLAVSYARSHAGRLPLVVAARIGRSLDVFGLDSLVAQDVGEERYRWASWAGIVTWWVLAAAAGFGFVHMQVRNRWLLSLPCIVVLITTVVFYGGHRIRSSMEPVVVVAAAVAITAALDRYRLRRVRRRRLDEPAPAR
;
A
#
# COMPACT_ATOMS: atom_id res chain seq x y z
N ASP A 1 -17.25 9.34 -25.11
CA ASP A 1 -17.79 8.86 -26.40
C ASP A 1 -18.56 10.02 -27.01
N PRO A 2 -18.11 10.57 -28.15
CA PRO A 2 -18.78 11.69 -28.79
C PRO A 2 -20.20 11.35 -29.32
N ALA A 3 -20.55 10.06 -29.38
CA ALA A 3 -21.87 9.58 -29.77
C ALA A 3 -22.69 9.04 -28.58
N TYR A 4 -22.31 9.41 -27.34
CA TYR A 4 -23.10 9.08 -26.16
C TYR A 4 -24.45 9.80 -26.21
N SER A 5 -25.55 9.04 -26.19
CA SER A 5 -26.88 9.59 -25.95
C SER A 5 -27.54 8.84 -24.79
N VAL A 6 -28.23 9.59 -23.93
CA VAL A 6 -28.98 9.02 -22.80
C VAL A 6 -30.23 8.28 -23.31
N GLU A 7 -30.70 8.65 -24.50
CA GLU A 7 -31.90 8.12 -25.16
C GLU A 7 -31.66 6.80 -25.91
N GLU A 8 -30.41 6.39 -26.13
CA GLU A 8 -30.08 5.09 -26.75
C GLU A 8 -30.51 3.92 -25.86
N GLU A 9 -31.02 2.86 -26.50
CA GLU A 9 -31.43 1.65 -25.79
C GLU A 9 -30.25 1.09 -24.95
N PRO A 10 -30.45 0.80 -23.64
CA PRO A 10 -29.35 0.41 -22.76
C PRO A 10 -28.58 -0.85 -23.21
N SER A 11 -29.26 -1.77 -23.91
CA SER A 11 -28.69 -3.00 -24.47
C SER A 11 -27.67 -2.70 -25.57
N VAL A 12 -28.08 -1.92 -26.57
CA VAL A 12 -27.26 -1.45 -27.71
C VAL A 12 -26.06 -0.64 -27.22
N ARG A 13 -26.32 0.29 -26.29
CA ARG A 13 -25.26 1.10 -25.65
C ARG A 13 -24.21 0.22 -24.97
N SER A 14 -24.65 -0.79 -24.21
CA SER A 14 -23.74 -1.69 -23.47
C SER A 14 -22.91 -2.55 -24.42
N GLU A 15 -23.51 -3.03 -25.50
CA GLU A 15 -22.79 -3.79 -26.54
C GLU A 15 -21.72 -2.93 -27.22
N ARG A 16 -22.09 -1.70 -27.62
CA ARG A 16 -21.17 -0.74 -28.25
C ARG A 16 -20.01 -0.36 -27.34
N GLN A 17 -20.28 -0.04 -26.07
CA GLN A 17 -19.23 0.29 -25.10
C GLN A 17 -18.29 -0.90 -24.88
N ARG A 18 -18.83 -2.11 -24.81
CA ARG A 18 -18.03 -3.34 -24.69
C ARG A 18 -17.14 -3.54 -25.92
N SER A 19 -17.67 -3.39 -27.12
CA SER A 19 -16.91 -3.59 -28.36
C SER A 19 -15.79 -2.55 -28.50
N LEU A 20 -16.06 -1.28 -28.18
CA LEU A 20 -15.06 -0.21 -28.14
C LEU A 20 -13.98 -0.49 -27.09
N ALA A 21 -14.36 -0.89 -25.87
CA ALA A 21 -13.42 -1.19 -24.81
C ALA A 21 -12.50 -2.37 -25.16
N VAL A 22 -13.05 -3.46 -25.71
CA VAL A 22 -12.26 -4.63 -26.13
C VAL A 22 -11.31 -4.28 -27.28
N SER A 23 -11.78 -3.51 -28.26
CA SER A 23 -10.95 -3.08 -29.40
C SER A 23 -9.81 -2.16 -28.96
N TYR A 24 -10.08 -1.24 -28.03
CA TYR A 24 -9.08 -0.38 -27.43
C TYR A 24 -8.05 -1.19 -26.60
N ALA A 25 -8.51 -2.13 -25.78
CA ALA A 25 -7.62 -2.96 -24.97
C ALA A 25 -6.68 -3.82 -25.83
N ARG A 26 -7.21 -4.43 -26.90
CA ARG A 26 -6.40 -5.23 -27.84
C ARG A 26 -5.35 -4.40 -28.57
N SER A 27 -5.72 -3.21 -29.06
CA SER A 27 -4.79 -2.32 -29.75
C SER A 27 -3.71 -1.72 -28.82
N HIS A 28 -3.91 -1.79 -27.50
CA HIS A 28 -3.01 -1.22 -26.49
C HIS A 28 -2.40 -2.26 -25.53
N ALA A 29 -2.36 -3.54 -25.92
CA ALA A 29 -1.82 -4.60 -25.06
C ALA A 29 -0.36 -4.34 -24.62
N GLY A 30 0.44 -3.65 -25.44
CA GLY A 30 1.82 -3.26 -25.08
C GLY A 30 1.92 -2.28 -23.90
N ARG A 31 0.81 -1.62 -23.50
CA ARG A 31 0.78 -0.72 -22.34
C ARG A 31 0.49 -1.44 -21.01
N LEU A 32 0.22 -2.75 -21.03
CA LEU A 32 -0.09 -3.52 -19.82
C LEU A 32 0.96 -3.37 -18.71
N PRO A 33 2.28 -3.44 -18.97
CA PRO A 33 3.29 -3.25 -17.92
C PRO A 33 3.20 -1.87 -17.26
N LEU A 34 2.95 -0.83 -18.05
CA LEU A 34 2.79 0.55 -17.56
C LEU A 34 1.53 0.66 -16.69
N VAL A 35 0.43 0.04 -17.10
CA VAL A 35 -0.82 0.02 -16.32
C VAL A 35 -0.62 -0.73 -15.01
N VAL A 36 0.07 -1.87 -15.02
CA VAL A 36 0.38 -2.62 -13.80
C VAL A 36 1.25 -1.79 -12.85
N ALA A 37 2.31 -1.14 -13.37
CA ALA A 37 3.15 -0.26 -12.56
C ALA A 37 2.33 0.89 -11.95
N ALA A 38 1.44 1.52 -12.73
CA ALA A 38 0.55 2.56 -12.24
C ALA A 38 -0.42 2.03 -11.17
N ARG A 39 -0.98 0.82 -11.32
CA ARG A 39 -1.85 0.18 -10.32
C ARG A 39 -1.11 -0.08 -9.02
N ILE A 40 0.10 -0.65 -9.09
CA ILE A 40 0.95 -0.88 -7.91
C ILE A 40 1.30 0.44 -7.24
N GLY A 41 1.71 1.44 -8.03
CA GLY A 41 2.02 2.78 -7.52
C GLY A 41 0.83 3.45 -6.82
N ARG A 42 -0.39 3.30 -7.36
CA ARG A 42 -1.62 3.77 -6.70
C ARG A 42 -1.88 3.03 -5.40
N SER A 43 -1.76 1.69 -5.38
CA SER A 43 -1.97 0.91 -4.16
C SER A 43 -0.97 1.26 -3.06
N LEU A 44 0.24 1.70 -3.40
CA LEU A 44 1.25 2.12 -2.43
C LEU A 44 1.19 3.61 -2.08
N ASP A 45 0.22 4.35 -2.62
CA ASP A 45 0.10 5.81 -2.52
C ASP A 45 1.37 6.55 -3.00
N VAL A 46 1.98 6.12 -4.10
CA VAL A 46 3.14 6.80 -4.70
C VAL A 46 2.85 7.32 -6.11
N PHE A 47 1.68 7.03 -6.67
CA PHE A 47 1.27 7.46 -8.00
C PHE A 47 -0.21 7.88 -8.02
N GLY A 48 -0.52 8.97 -8.72
CA GLY A 48 -1.91 9.41 -8.95
C GLY A 48 -2.66 9.87 -7.70
N LEU A 49 -1.94 10.45 -6.72
CA LEU A 49 -2.47 10.85 -5.42
C LEU A 49 -3.66 11.82 -5.52
N ASP A 50 -3.58 12.84 -6.36
CA ASP A 50 -4.68 13.80 -6.51
C ASP A 50 -5.98 13.12 -6.97
N SER A 51 -5.86 12.12 -7.85
CA SER A 51 -6.99 11.32 -8.30
C SER A 51 -7.52 10.40 -7.20
N LEU A 52 -6.66 9.81 -6.37
CA LEU A 52 -7.07 8.98 -5.23
C LEU A 52 -7.79 9.81 -4.17
N VAL A 53 -7.26 10.99 -3.84
CA VAL A 53 -7.86 11.93 -2.90
C VAL A 53 -9.16 12.49 -3.45
N ALA A 54 -9.24 12.82 -4.73
CA ALA A 54 -10.49 13.27 -5.35
C ALA A 54 -11.57 12.17 -5.32
N GLN A 55 -11.18 10.91 -5.55
CA GLN A 55 -12.08 9.76 -5.42
C GLN A 55 -12.59 9.61 -3.98
N ASP A 56 -11.69 9.65 -2.99
CA ASP A 56 -12.07 9.59 -1.57
C ASP A 56 -13.03 10.73 -1.17
N VAL A 57 -12.78 11.95 -1.65
CA VAL A 57 -13.66 13.10 -1.38
C VAL A 57 -15.04 12.90 -2.02
N GLY A 58 -15.09 12.29 -3.21
CA GLY A 58 -16.34 11.86 -3.84
C GLY A 58 -17.07 10.75 -3.07
N GLU A 59 -16.36 9.99 -2.24
CA GLU A 59 -16.90 8.98 -1.31
C GLU A 59 -17.17 9.57 0.09
N GLU A 60 -17.46 10.88 0.17
CA GLU A 60 -17.78 11.61 1.41
C GLU A 60 -16.67 11.67 2.46
N ARG A 61 -15.41 11.42 2.08
CA ARG A 61 -14.26 11.55 3.00
C ARG A 61 -13.74 12.97 3.01
N TYR A 62 -13.36 13.47 4.20
CA TYR A 62 -12.68 14.76 4.27
C TYR A 62 -11.30 14.67 3.60
N ARG A 63 -10.98 15.66 2.75
CA ARG A 63 -9.71 15.72 2.01
C ARG A 63 -8.48 15.60 2.92
N TRP A 64 -8.52 16.23 4.10
CA TRP A 64 -7.42 16.17 5.07
C TRP A 64 -7.24 14.74 5.63
N ALA A 65 -8.34 14.00 5.81
CA ALA A 65 -8.31 12.64 6.35
C ALA A 65 -7.67 11.67 5.34
N SER A 66 -7.94 11.84 4.04
CA SER A 66 -7.24 11.09 2.99
C SER A 66 -5.74 11.31 3.01
N TRP A 67 -5.30 12.57 3.11
CA TRP A 67 -3.88 12.89 3.22
C TRP A 67 -3.25 12.35 4.51
N ALA A 68 -3.95 12.45 5.64
CA ALA A 68 -3.49 11.84 6.90
C ALA A 68 -3.32 10.32 6.78
N GLY A 69 -4.25 9.64 6.08
CA GLY A 69 -4.16 8.22 5.76
C GLY A 69 -2.92 7.87 4.94
N ILE A 70 -2.65 8.62 3.87
CA ILE A 70 -1.47 8.45 3.00
C ILE A 70 -0.17 8.61 3.79
N VAL A 71 -0.06 9.67 4.58
CA VAL A 71 1.15 9.94 5.38
C VAL A 71 1.34 8.85 6.44
N THR A 72 0.27 8.46 7.14
CA THR A 72 0.32 7.38 8.14
C THR A 72 0.76 6.07 7.49
N TRP A 73 0.23 5.77 6.30
CA TRP A 73 0.62 4.61 5.53
C TRP A 73 2.11 4.61 5.19
N TRP A 74 2.68 5.72 4.70
CA TRP A 74 4.11 5.78 4.38
C TRP A 74 5.00 5.55 5.60
N VAL A 75 4.65 6.15 6.75
CA VAL A 75 5.40 5.96 8.00
C VAL A 75 5.35 4.49 8.44
N LEU A 76 4.17 3.88 8.43
CA LEU A 76 4.00 2.48 8.80
C LEU A 76 4.68 1.54 7.80
N ALA A 77 4.58 1.80 6.51
CA ALA A 77 5.22 1.00 5.46
C ALA A 77 6.75 1.02 5.59
N ALA A 78 7.33 2.19 5.85
CA ALA A 78 8.77 2.32 6.11
C ALA A 78 9.18 1.51 7.35
N ALA A 79 8.50 1.70 8.48
CA ALA A 79 8.76 0.94 9.71
C ALA A 79 8.60 -0.56 9.50
N ALA A 80 7.54 -0.99 8.81
CA ALA A 80 7.26 -2.38 8.47
C ALA A 80 8.36 -3.00 7.62
N GLY A 81 8.90 -2.27 6.63
CA GLY A 81 10.04 -2.72 5.84
C GLY A 81 11.26 -3.04 6.71
N PHE A 82 11.59 -2.18 7.67
CA PHE A 82 12.66 -2.45 8.64
C PHE A 82 12.36 -3.64 9.54
N GLY A 83 11.13 -3.73 10.07
CA GLY A 83 10.71 -4.80 10.98
C GLY A 83 10.69 -6.16 10.31
N PHE A 84 10.19 -6.24 9.08
CA PHE A 84 10.09 -7.48 8.32
C PHE A 84 11.47 -8.10 8.03
N VAL A 85 12.49 -7.28 7.75
CA VAL A 85 13.88 -7.76 7.56
C VAL A 85 14.49 -8.31 8.85
N HIS A 86 14.09 -7.76 10.00
CA HIS A 86 14.61 -8.15 11.32
C HIS A 86 13.76 -9.21 12.03
N MET A 87 12.58 -9.55 11.49
CA MET A 87 11.70 -10.58 12.02
C MET A 87 12.37 -11.95 11.92
N GLN A 88 12.60 -12.57 13.08
CA GLN A 88 13.11 -13.95 13.20
C GLN A 88 11.97 -14.96 13.34
N VAL A 89 10.86 -14.76 12.64
CA VAL A 89 9.73 -15.69 12.66
C VAL A 89 9.95 -16.78 11.61
N ARG A 90 9.91 -18.05 12.05
CA ARG A 90 10.16 -19.22 11.20
C ARG A 90 9.23 -19.29 9.98
N ASN A 91 8.02 -18.74 10.11
CA ASN A 91 7.00 -18.74 9.05
C ASN A 91 6.67 -17.33 8.55
N ARG A 92 7.68 -16.45 8.36
CA ARG A 92 7.47 -15.07 7.85
C ARG A 92 6.70 -15.00 6.53
N TRP A 93 6.77 -16.05 5.72
CA TRP A 93 6.05 -16.14 4.45
C TRP A 93 4.52 -16.14 4.63
N LEU A 94 4.01 -16.68 5.75
CA LEU A 94 2.57 -16.64 6.07
C LEU A 94 2.09 -15.21 6.31
N LEU A 95 2.92 -14.38 6.96
CA LEU A 95 2.63 -12.96 7.15
C LEU A 95 2.64 -12.21 5.81
N SER A 96 3.39 -12.68 4.81
CA SER A 96 3.39 -12.09 3.48
C SER A 96 2.15 -12.43 2.65
N LEU A 97 1.34 -13.42 3.03
CA LEU A 97 0.19 -13.86 2.23
C LEU A 97 -0.82 -12.73 1.96
N PRO A 98 -1.27 -11.92 2.94
CA PRO A 98 -2.17 -10.81 2.65
C PRO A 98 -1.56 -9.77 1.70
N CYS A 99 -0.25 -9.50 1.82
CA CYS A 99 0.46 -8.61 0.90
C CYS A 99 0.47 -9.17 -0.54
N ILE A 100 0.69 -10.48 -0.69
CA ILE A 100 0.66 -11.18 -1.99
C ILE A 100 -0.74 -11.14 -2.58
N VAL A 101 -1.78 -11.43 -1.79
CA VAL A 101 -3.18 -11.36 -2.24
C VAL A 101 -3.53 -9.96 -2.72
N VAL A 102 -3.15 -8.92 -1.97
CA VAL A 102 -3.40 -7.54 -2.39
C VAL A 102 -2.61 -7.18 -3.65
N LEU A 103 -1.36 -7.66 -3.79
CA LEU A 103 -0.57 -7.43 -5.00
C LEU A 103 -1.25 -8.06 -6.23
N ILE A 104 -1.67 -9.32 -6.13
CA ILE A 104 -2.41 -10.02 -7.19
C ILE A 104 -3.71 -9.27 -7.51
N THR A 105 -4.48 -8.90 -6.48
CA THR A 105 -5.75 -8.17 -6.65
C THR A 105 -5.52 -6.81 -7.34
N THR A 106 -4.45 -6.10 -6.97
CA THR A 106 -4.04 -4.83 -7.59
C THR A 106 -3.69 -5.02 -9.06
N VAL A 107 -2.94 -6.08 -9.39
CA VAL A 107 -2.53 -6.38 -10.77
C VAL A 107 -3.73 -6.75 -11.62
N VAL A 108 -4.64 -7.59 -11.12
CA VAL A 108 -5.79 -8.11 -11.87
C VAL A 108 -6.87 -7.05 -12.05
N PHE A 109 -7.27 -6.36 -10.97
CA PHE A 109 -8.42 -5.46 -10.97
C PHE A 109 -8.01 -4.00 -11.12
N TYR A 110 -7.69 -3.33 -10.02
CA TYR A 110 -7.28 -1.93 -9.96
C TYR A 110 -6.55 -1.64 -8.64
N GLY A 111 -5.80 -0.54 -8.60
CA GLY A 111 -5.14 -0.05 -7.39
C GLY A 111 -5.88 1.13 -6.75
N GLY A 112 -6.08 1.08 -5.44
CA GLY A 112 -6.70 2.14 -4.65
C GLY A 112 -6.79 1.79 -3.15
N HIS A 113 -7.13 2.78 -2.31
CA HIS A 113 -7.09 2.65 -0.84
C HIS A 113 -7.87 1.43 -0.32
N ARG A 114 -9.05 1.14 -0.90
CA ARG A 114 -9.91 0.03 -0.46
C ARG A 114 -9.27 -1.35 -0.62
N ILE A 115 -8.52 -1.56 -1.71
CA ILE A 115 -7.90 -2.84 -2.04
C ILE A 115 -6.74 -3.15 -1.10
N ARG A 116 -6.11 -2.11 -0.54
CA ARG A 116 -5.00 -2.26 0.40
C ARG A 116 -5.41 -2.71 1.81
N SER A 117 -6.66 -2.47 2.22
CA SER A 117 -7.13 -2.75 3.58
C SER A 117 -6.74 -4.13 4.14
N SER A 118 -6.71 -5.18 3.30
CA SER A 118 -6.32 -6.53 3.73
C SER A 118 -4.84 -6.69 4.12
N MET A 119 -3.92 -5.87 3.59
CA MET A 119 -2.50 -5.93 3.98
C MET A 119 -2.16 -5.04 5.18
N GLU A 120 -3.02 -4.09 5.56
CA GLU A 120 -2.75 -3.12 6.62
C GLU A 120 -2.42 -3.76 7.98
N PRO A 121 -3.13 -4.80 8.45
CA PRO A 121 -2.80 -5.45 9.73
C PRO A 121 -1.39 -6.04 9.73
N VAL A 122 -0.95 -6.62 8.61
CA VAL A 122 0.40 -7.20 8.47
C VAL A 122 1.45 -6.10 8.59
N VAL A 123 1.23 -4.98 7.91
CA VAL A 123 2.14 -3.82 7.94
C VAL A 123 2.23 -3.26 9.34
N VAL A 124 1.10 -3.11 10.05
CA VAL A 124 1.09 -2.64 11.44
C VAL A 124 1.87 -3.59 12.36
N VAL A 125 1.67 -4.90 12.24
CA VAL A 125 2.41 -5.90 13.05
C VAL A 125 3.91 -5.86 12.75
N ALA A 126 4.29 -5.79 11.47
CA ALA A 126 5.69 -5.67 11.08
C ALA A 126 6.32 -4.38 11.59
N ALA A 127 5.61 -3.25 11.53
CA ALA A 127 6.05 -1.98 12.06
C ALA A 127 6.24 -2.03 13.59
N ALA A 128 5.32 -2.67 14.31
CA ALA A 128 5.42 -2.88 15.75
C ALA A 128 6.69 -3.66 16.12
N VAL A 129 7.02 -4.72 15.37
CA VAL A 129 8.25 -5.49 15.58
C VAL A 129 9.51 -4.66 15.31
N ALA A 130 9.48 -3.78 14.30
CA ALA A 130 10.58 -2.85 14.04
C ALA A 130 10.84 -1.93 15.25
N ILE A 131 9.75 -1.36 15.78
CA ILE A 131 9.80 -0.41 16.89
C ILE A 131 10.30 -1.10 18.17
N THR A 132 9.78 -2.29 18.50
CA THR A 132 10.23 -3.02 19.70
C THR A 132 11.70 -3.42 19.61
N ALA A 133 12.15 -3.93 18.46
CA ALA A 133 13.55 -4.26 18.25
C ALA A 133 14.48 -3.03 18.35
N ALA A 134 14.04 -1.87 17.85
CA ALA A 134 14.79 -0.62 17.98
C ALA A 134 14.88 -0.16 19.45
N LEU A 135 13.77 -0.23 20.19
CA LEU A 135 13.71 0.13 21.61
C LEU A 135 14.59 -0.77 22.47
N ASP A 136 14.58 -2.09 22.23
CA ASP A 136 15.41 -3.03 22.97
C ASP A 136 16.90 -2.80 22.72
N ARG A 137 17.29 -2.56 21.46
CA ARG A 137 18.67 -2.18 21.13
C ARG A 137 19.09 -0.89 21.82
N TYR A 138 18.22 0.11 21.88
CA TYR A 138 18.49 1.37 22.55
C TYR A 138 18.67 1.17 24.07
N ARG A 139 17.80 0.38 24.71
CA ARG A 139 17.88 0.02 26.13
C ARG A 139 19.20 -0.69 26.47
N LEU A 140 19.58 -1.69 25.67
CA LEU A 140 20.83 -2.43 25.87
C LEU A 140 22.07 -1.54 25.72
N ARG A 141 22.08 -0.65 24.73
CA ARG A 141 23.17 0.33 24.55
C ARG A 141 23.30 1.26 25.74
N ARG A 142 22.18 1.72 26.30
CA ARG A 142 22.15 2.61 27.47
C ARG A 142 22.70 1.93 28.73
N VAL A 143 22.32 0.67 28.97
CA VAL A 143 22.84 -0.12 30.10
C VAL A 143 24.35 -0.34 29.95
N ARG A 144 24.82 -0.72 28.76
CA ARG A 144 26.25 -0.91 28.49
C ARG A 144 27.06 0.37 28.70
N ARG A 145 26.55 1.52 28.23
CA ARG A 145 27.21 2.82 28.41
C ARG A 145 27.33 3.19 29.89
N ARG A 146 26.24 3.02 30.66
CA ARG A 146 26.24 3.28 32.11
C ARG A 146 27.27 2.43 32.87
N ARG A 147 27.45 1.16 32.50
CA ARG A 147 28.49 0.29 33.10
C ARG A 147 29.92 0.73 32.78
N LEU A 148 30.15 1.38 31.64
CA LEU A 148 31.48 1.90 31.28
C LEU A 148 31.79 3.21 32.02
N ASP A 149 30.76 3.97 32.39
CA ASP A 149 30.87 5.22 33.14
C ASP A 149 30.99 4.99 34.66
N GLU A 150 30.81 3.75 35.14
CA GLU A 150 30.90 3.38 36.56
C GLU A 150 32.38 3.23 36.96
N PRO A 151 32.90 4.01 37.92
CA PRO A 151 34.32 3.97 38.28
C PRO A 151 34.70 2.58 38.81
N ALA A 152 35.86 2.08 38.39
CA ALA A 152 36.36 0.77 38.80
C ALA A 152 36.39 0.68 40.34
N PRO A 153 35.97 -0.45 40.93
CA PRO A 153 35.95 -0.60 42.38
C PRO A 153 37.37 -0.36 42.93
N ALA A 154 37.48 0.56 43.88
CA ALA A 154 38.72 0.86 44.58
C ALA A 154 39.23 -0.45 45.22
N ARG A 155 40.44 -0.86 44.82
CA ARG A 155 41.15 -2.02 45.38
C ARG A 155 41.71 -1.69 46.74
#